data_AF-A0A8W8IW23-F1
#
_entry.id   AF-A0A8W8IW23-F1
#
_cell.length_a   1.000
_cell.length_b   1.000
_cell.length_c   1.000
_cell.angle_alpha   90.00
_cell.angle_beta   90.00
_cell.angle_gamma   90.00
#
_symmetry.space_group_name_H-M   'P 1'
#
loop_
_entity.id
_entity.type
_entity.pdbx_description
1 polymer ?
#
loop_
_entity_poly.entity_id
_entity_poly.type
_entity_poly.pdbx_seq_one_letter_code
_entity_poly.pdbx_strand_id
1 'polypeptide(L)' 'QSVGLESHTLGRMSFGKDPQTKKLKRTLTLEGDTLHQVLFMETGNVTMTEHLRATYKKVEY' A
#
# COMPACT_ATOMS: atom_id res chain seq x y z
N GLN A 1 13.33 -2.08 -11.74
CA GLN A 1 13.81 -2.01 -10.33
C GLN A 1 12.60 -2.11 -9.41
N SER A 2 12.71 -2.73 -8.23
CA SER A 2 11.58 -2.87 -7.30
C SER A 2 11.97 -2.47 -5.88
N VAL A 3 11.05 -1.80 -5.17
CA VAL A 3 11.17 -1.42 -3.76
C VAL A 3 9.97 -1.97 -2.99
N GLY A 4 10.26 -2.71 -1.92
CA GLY A 4 9.26 -3.20 -0.97
C GLY A 4 9.29 -2.39 0.32
N LEU A 5 8.12 -2.03 0.84
CA LEU A 5 7.94 -1.30 2.09
C LEU A 5 6.93 -2.03 2.96
N GLU A 6 7.18 -2.05 4.26
CA GLU A 6 6.31 -2.66 5.26
C GLU A 6 6.14 -1.72 6.45
N SER A 7 4.90 -1.55 6.92
CA SER A 7 4.62 -0.71 8.08
C SER A 7 5.16 -1.35 9.35
N HIS A 8 5.99 -0.62 10.09
CA HIS A 8 6.39 -1.01 11.44
C HIS A 8 5.41 -0.46 12.50
N THR A 9 5.05 0.82 12.38
CA THR A 9 4.12 1.51 13.29
C THR A 9 2.99 2.15 12.49
N LEU A 10 1.75 2.04 12.98
CA LEU A 10 0.56 2.70 12.42
C LEU A 10 -0.13 3.54 13.49
N GLY A 11 -0.32 4.82 13.21
CA GLY A 11 -1.13 5.72 14.04
C GLY A 11 -2.61 5.64 13.66
N ARG A 12 -3.49 5.75 14.65
CA ARG A 12 -4.95 5.81 14.46
C ARG A 12 -5.58 6.77 15.48
N MET A 13 -6.58 7.54 15.04
CA MET A 13 -7.44 8.30 15.95
C MET A 13 -8.35 7.36 16.74
N SER A 14 -8.67 7.70 18.00
CA SER A 14 -9.52 6.87 18.87
C SER A 14 -10.92 6.63 18.29
N PHE A 15 -11.43 7.55 17.47
CA PHE A 15 -12.73 7.50 16.80
C PHE A 15 -12.66 7.02 15.33
N GLY A 16 -11.54 6.41 14.92
CA GLY A 16 -11.43 5.81 13.59
C GLY A 16 -12.50 4.73 13.38
N LYS A 17 -13.06 4.64 12.17
CA LYS A 17 -14.04 3.59 11.84
C LYS A 17 -13.38 2.22 11.82
N ASP A 18 -14.14 1.19 12.22
CA ASP A 18 -13.75 -0.21 12.05
C ASP A 18 -14.09 -0.76 10.64
N PRO A 19 -13.38 -1.80 10.17
CA PRO A 19 -12.28 -2.48 10.84
C PRO A 19 -10.98 -1.67 10.79
N GLN A 20 -10.24 -1.66 11.90
CA GLN A 20 -8.94 -1.00 11.96
C GLN A 20 -7.90 -1.69 11.05
N THR A 21 -7.11 -0.89 10.33
CA THR A 21 -5.91 -1.36 9.62
C THR A 21 -4.83 -1.72 10.64
N LYS A 22 -4.30 -2.95 10.56
CA LYS A 22 -3.24 -3.45 11.43
C LYS A 22 -1.87 -3.42 10.78
N LYS A 23 -1.81 -3.60 9.45
CA LYS A 23 -0.54 -3.68 8.73
C LYS A 23 -0.72 -3.28 7.27
N LEU A 24 0.31 -2.67 6.70
CA LEU A 24 0.41 -2.31 5.30
C LEU A 24 1.71 -2.84 4.71
N LYS A 25 1.63 -3.36 3.48
CA LYS A 25 2.80 -3.61 2.63
C LYS A 25 2.61 -2.92 1.29
N ARG A 26 3.68 -2.38 0.72
CA ARG A 26 3.65 -1.75 -0.60
C ARG A 26 4.81 -2.25 -1.43
N THR A 27 4.53 -2.52 -2.69
CA THR A 27 5.55 -2.82 -3.70
C THR A 27 5.46 -1.76 -4.78
N LEU A 28 6.59 -1.14 -5.08
CA LEU A 28 6.76 -0.17 -6.14
C LEU A 28 7.72 -0.76 -7.16
N THR A 29 7.27 -0.99 -8.39
CA THR A 29 8.09 -1.57 -9.45
C THR A 29 8.12 -0.62 -10.65
N LEU A 30 9.33 -0.24 -11.05
CA LEU A 30 9.56 0.53 -12.27
C LEU A 30 9.83 -0.41 -13.44
N GLU A 31 8.96 -0.33 -14.45
CA GLU A 31 9.05 -1.04 -15.73
C GLU A 31 9.09 -0.01 -16.87
N GLY A 32 10.29 0.23 -17.43
CA GLY A 32 10.51 1.36 -18.33
C GLY A 32 10.22 2.69 -17.63
N ASP A 33 9.37 3.53 -18.22
CA ASP A 33 8.87 4.79 -17.64
C ASP A 33 7.50 4.65 -16.92
N THR A 34 7.09 3.41 -16.65
CA THR A 34 5.82 3.11 -15.98
C THR A 34 6.08 2.64 -14.55
N LEU A 35 5.46 3.30 -13.58
CA LEU A 35 5.54 2.91 -12.17
C LEU A 35 4.30 2.10 -11.78
N HIS A 36 4.50 0.88 -11.34
CA HIS A 36 3.46 0.02 -10.77
C HIS A 36 3.50 0.06 -9.25
N GLN A 37 2.35 0.29 -8.62
CA GLN A 37 2.18 0.19 -7.18
C GLN A 37 1.16 -0.89 -6.85
N VAL A 38 1.52 -1.77 -5.92
CA VAL A 38 0.59 -2.70 -5.28
C VAL A 38 0.63 -2.46 -3.77
N LEU A 39 -0.52 -2.26 -3.15
CA LEU A 39 -0.67 -2.10 -1.71
C LEU A 39 -1.47 -3.27 -1.15
N PHE A 40 -0.90 -3.92 -0.16
CA PHE A 40 -1.54 -4.96 0.64
C PHE A 40 -1.91 -4.39 2.00
N MET A 41 -3.06 -4.82 2.51
CA MET A 41 -3.59 -4.38 3.79
C MET A 41 -4.08 -5.57 4.61
N GLU A 42 -3.75 -5.56 5.89
CA GLU A 42 -4.35 -6.42 6.91
C GLU A 42 -5.20 -5.55 7.83
N THR A 43 -6.39 -6.05 8.20
CA THR A 43 -7.30 -5.37 9.12
C THR A 43 -7.55 -6.22 10.36
N GLY A 44 -8.39 -5.72 11.28
CA GLY A 44 -8.82 -6.48 12.44
C GLY A 44 -9.48 -7.83 12.13
N ASN A 45 -10.11 -7.97 10.97
CA ASN A 45 -10.89 -9.14 10.58
C ASN A 45 -10.50 -9.75 9.22
N VAL A 46 -9.53 -9.18 8.50
CA VAL A 46 -9.06 -9.69 7.21
C VAL A 46 -7.54 -9.81 7.24
N THR A 47 -7.02 -10.99 6.90
CA THR A 47 -5.58 -11.24 6.78
C THR A 47 -4.98 -10.45 5.62
N MET A 48 -3.66 -10.28 5.61
CA MET A 48 -2.95 -9.50 4.60
C MET A 48 -3.34 -9.91 3.17
N THR A 49 -4.00 -9.01 2.45
CA THR A 49 -4.44 -9.22 1.07
C THR A 49 -4.23 -7.97 0.23
N GLU A 50 -4.20 -8.12 -1.10
CA GLU A 50 -4.12 -6.99 -2.01
C GLU A 50 -5.35 -6.10 -1.84
N HIS A 51 -5.12 -4.80 -1.68
CA HIS A 51 -6.18 -3.82 -1.48
C HIS A 51 -6.23 -2.79 -2.61
N LEU A 52 -5.07 -2.31 -3.08
CA LEU A 52 -4.99 -1.35 -4.17
C LEU A 52 -3.92 -1.76 -5.18
N ARG A 53 -4.20 -1.50 -6.45
CA ARG A 53 -3.26 -1.61 -7.56
C ARG A 53 -3.39 -0.39 -8.44
N ALA A 54 -2.27 0.24 -8.74
CA ALA A 54 -2.22 1.42 -9.59
C ALA A 54 -1.00 1.38 -10.50
N THR A 55 -1.15 2.00 -11.68
CA THR A 55 -0.09 2.15 -12.67
C THR A 55 -0.03 3.62 -13.05
N TYR A 56 1.16 4.20 -12.95
CA TYR A 56 1.40 5.62 -13.19
C TYR A 56 2.30 5.77 -14.41
N LYS A 57 1.96 6.71 -15.28
CA LYS A 57 2.82 7.17 -16.37
C LYS A 57 3.59 8.40 -15.91
N LYS A 58 4.88 8.47 -16.25
CA LYS A 58 5.67 9.68 -16.07
C LYS A 58 5.08 10.80 -16.94
N VAL A 59 4.86 11.97 -16.36
CA VAL A 59 4.47 13.19 -17.07
C VAL A 59 5.56 14.23 -16.83
N GLU A 60 5.97 14.92 -17.88
CA GLU A 60 6.91 16.04 -17.80
C GLU A 60 6.12 17.34 -17.57
N TYR A 61 6.71 18.28 -16.83
CA TYR A 61 6.13 19.59 -16.54
C TYR A 61 6.55 20.62 -17.58
#